data_AF-A0A5E4I779-F1
#
_entry.id   AF-A0A5E4I779-F1
#
_cell.length_a   1.000
_cell.length_b   1.000
_cell.length_c   1.000
_cell.angle_alpha   90.00
_cell.angle_beta   90.00
_cell.angle_gamma   90.00
#
_symmetry.space_group_name_H-M   'P 1'
#
loop_
_entity.id
_entity.type
_entity.pdbx_description
1 polymer ?
#
loop_
_entity_poly.entity_id
_entity_poly.type
_entity_poly.pdbx_seq_one_letter_code
_entity_poly.pdbx_strand_id
1 'polypeptide(L)'
;MKKKLKIGRVKTDQYKRSLLITCEVEIREKEDNKKELSICGNVWNTKHTDIETGGQISDTIAAYIAEGRFIPIMPIDTVKKILEIWDRWHLNALRAGCEHQRAEHWEAIKLDDSKPLTMDNMAVWKRPGENPKGLLTKPCPVCGYKYGTSWLYEPLPEEVISFINSL
;
A
#
# COMPACT_ATOMS: atom_id res chain seq x y z
N MET A 1 -10.47 -14.27 -6.56
CA MET A 1 -9.40 -15.12 -7.14
C MET A 1 -8.07 -14.78 -6.47
N LYS A 2 -7.32 -15.78 -5.98
CA LYS A 2 -6.02 -15.60 -5.30
C LYS A 2 -4.89 -16.15 -6.16
N LYS A 3 -3.84 -15.36 -6.38
CA LYS A 3 -2.64 -15.70 -7.16
C LYS A 3 -1.41 -15.64 -6.28
N LYS A 4 -0.50 -16.61 -6.41
CA LYS A 4 0.81 -16.61 -5.74
C LYS A 4 1.89 -16.43 -6.80
N LEU A 5 2.60 -15.31 -6.73
CA LEU A 5 3.58 -14.87 -7.71
C LEU A 5 4.99 -14.97 -7.12
N LYS A 6 5.94 -15.47 -7.91
CA LYS A 6 7.38 -15.36 -7.61
C LYS A 6 7.89 -14.16 -8.40
N ILE A 7 8.02 -13.02 -7.73
CA ILE A 7 8.31 -11.75 -8.41
C ILE A 7 9.80 -11.53 -8.65
N GLY A 8 10.64 -12.07 -7.77
CA GLY A 8 12.08 -11.86 -7.83
C GLY A 8 12.84 -12.50 -6.69
N ARG A 9 14.11 -12.13 -6.58
CA ARG A 9 15.00 -12.45 -5.46
C ARG A 9 15.71 -11.19 -5.00
N VAL A 10 16.26 -11.20 -3.79
CA VAL A 10 17.08 -10.09 -3.26
C VAL A 10 18.42 -10.60 -2.77
N LYS A 11 19.50 -9.85 -3.08
CA LYS A 11 20.81 -10.04 -2.45
C LYS A 11 20.82 -9.34 -1.09
N THR A 12 21.23 -10.04 -0.05
CA THR A 12 21.40 -9.48 1.29
C THR A 12 22.83 -9.72 1.75
N ASP A 13 23.35 -8.87 2.63
CA ASP A 13 24.70 -9.03 3.17
C ASP A 13 24.76 -10.17 4.20
N GLN A 14 23.62 -10.48 4.82
CA GLN A 14 23.48 -11.54 5.83
C GLN A 14 23.65 -12.95 5.25
N TYR A 15 23.27 -13.16 3.98
CA TYR A 15 23.25 -14.48 3.35
C TYR A 15 24.09 -14.51 2.07
N LYS A 16 24.92 -15.54 1.92
CA LYS A 16 25.68 -15.77 0.66
C LYS A 16 24.80 -16.06 -0.56
N ARG A 17 23.53 -16.42 -0.35
CA ARG A 17 22.55 -16.73 -1.39
C ARG A 17 21.47 -15.66 -1.41
N SER A 18 20.96 -15.34 -2.60
CA SER A 18 19.81 -14.46 -2.71
C SER A 18 18.56 -15.11 -2.12
N LEU A 19 17.68 -14.29 -1.54
CA LEU A 19 16.43 -14.70 -0.91
C LEU A 19 15.28 -14.60 -1.90
N LEU A 20 14.33 -15.54 -1.88
CA LEU A 20 13.17 -15.52 -2.77
C LEU A 20 12.14 -14.49 -2.28
N ILE A 21 11.59 -13.71 -3.21
CA ILE A 21 10.47 -12.80 -2.95
C ILE A 21 9.23 -13.34 -3.66
N THR A 22 8.16 -13.52 -2.88
CA THR A 22 6.84 -13.90 -3.40
C THR A 22 5.81 -12.86 -3.03
N CYS A 23 4.82 -12.65 -3.91
CA CYS A 23 3.64 -11.85 -3.61
C CYS A 23 2.38 -12.71 -3.75
N GLU A 24 1.46 -12.62 -2.81
CA GLU A 24 0.10 -13.12 -2.98
C GLU A 24 -0.79 -11.92 -3.35
N VAL A 25 -1.51 -12.04 -4.45
CA VAL A 25 -2.40 -11.00 -4.98
C VAL A 25 -3.81 -11.59 -5.05
N GLU A 26 -4.79 -10.90 -4.48
CA GLU A 26 -6.15 -11.39 -4.38
C GLU A 26 -7.17 -10.28 -4.61
N ILE A 27 -8.10 -10.51 -5.54
CA ILE A 27 -9.33 -9.73 -5.63
C ILE A 27 -10.47 -10.58 -5.06
N ARG A 28 -11.12 -10.05 -4.02
CA ARG A 28 -12.31 -10.64 -3.40
C ARG A 28 -13.54 -9.86 -3.83
N GLU A 29 -14.57 -10.59 -4.23
CA GLU A 29 -15.90 -10.01 -4.42
C GLU A 29 -16.65 -10.08 -3.09
N LYS A 30 -17.25 -8.96 -2.71
CA LYS A 30 -18.09 -8.81 -1.52
C LYS A 30 -19.55 -8.64 -1.94
N GLU A 31 -20.41 -8.57 -0.93
CA GLU A 31 -21.79 -8.12 -1.12
C GLU A 31 -21.83 -6.80 -1.92
N ASP A 32 -22.90 -6.60 -2.71
CA ASP A 32 -23.06 -5.47 -3.65
C ASP A 32 -22.07 -5.40 -4.82
N ASN A 33 -21.44 -6.51 -5.22
CA ASN A 33 -20.44 -6.55 -6.32
C ASN A 33 -19.19 -5.68 -6.07
N LYS A 34 -18.91 -5.33 -4.81
CA LYS A 34 -17.68 -4.58 -4.44
C LYS A 34 -16.47 -5.49 -4.59
N LYS A 35 -15.39 -4.95 -5.17
CA LYS A 35 -14.13 -5.68 -5.39
C LYS A 35 -13.06 -5.12 -4.46
N GLU A 36 -12.55 -5.97 -3.58
CA GLU A 36 -11.49 -5.64 -2.63
C GLU A 36 -10.17 -6.26 -3.09
N LEU A 37 -9.15 -5.42 -3.25
CA LEU A 37 -7.80 -5.86 -3.56
C LEU A 37 -7.00 -6.05 -2.27
N SER A 38 -6.37 -7.22 -2.14
CA SER A 38 -5.36 -7.50 -1.13
C SER A 38 -4.09 -8.00 -1.81
N ILE A 39 -2.95 -7.54 -1.33
CA ILE A 39 -1.62 -7.89 -1.80
C ILE A 39 -0.75 -8.04 -0.55
N CYS A 40 -0.05 -9.15 -0.42
CA CYS A 40 0.96 -9.33 0.61
C CYS A 40 2.24 -9.91 -0.01
N GLY A 41 3.39 -9.54 0.55
CA GLY A 41 4.68 -10.00 0.08
C GLY A 41 5.41 -10.74 1.17
N ASN A 42 6.27 -11.68 0.79
CA ASN A 42 7.14 -12.41 1.69
C ASN A 42 8.54 -12.50 1.08
N VAL A 43 9.55 -12.17 1.88
CA VAL A 43 10.96 -12.48 1.64
C VAL A 43 11.30 -13.75 2.42
N TRP A 44 11.58 -14.83 1.72
CA TRP A 44 11.85 -16.13 2.32
C TRP A 44 13.32 -16.30 2.66
N ASN A 45 13.60 -16.93 3.80
CA ASN A 45 14.96 -17.35 4.14
C ASN A 45 15.50 -18.36 3.11
N THR A 46 16.80 -18.67 3.16
CA THR A 46 17.43 -19.54 2.15
C THR A 46 16.89 -20.97 2.08
N LYS A 47 16.24 -21.47 3.14
CA LYS A 47 15.64 -22.81 3.23
C LYS A 47 14.15 -22.82 2.88
N HIS A 48 13.54 -21.65 2.68
CA HIS A 48 12.11 -21.46 2.47
C HIS A 48 11.25 -22.04 3.61
N THR A 49 11.79 -22.07 4.82
CA THR A 49 11.06 -22.55 6.01
C THR A 49 10.39 -21.43 6.78
N ASP A 50 10.87 -20.20 6.60
CA ASP A 50 10.38 -19.03 7.32
C ASP A 50 10.54 -17.74 6.48
N ILE A 51 9.84 -16.71 6.93
CA ILE A 51 9.78 -15.39 6.30
C ILE A 51 10.66 -14.44 7.11
N GLU A 52 11.69 -13.87 6.46
CA GLU A 52 12.56 -12.86 7.09
C GLU A 52 11.83 -11.50 7.20
N THR A 53 10.93 -11.22 6.25
CA THR A 53 10.14 -9.99 6.19
C THR A 53 8.90 -10.26 5.34
N GLY A 54 7.72 -9.86 5.83
CA GLY A 54 6.48 -10.08 5.10
C GLY A 54 5.35 -9.13 5.50
N GLY A 55 4.23 -9.22 4.78
CA GLY A 55 3.10 -8.31 4.93
C GLY A 55 3.12 -7.19 3.87
N GLN A 56 2.88 -5.95 4.30
CA GLN A 56 2.90 -4.72 3.48
C GLN A 56 4.36 -4.30 3.22
N ILE A 57 5.07 -5.02 2.36
CA ILE A 57 6.51 -4.81 2.11
C ILE A 57 6.80 -4.17 0.74
N SER A 58 5.81 -3.46 0.18
CA SER A 58 5.92 -2.82 -1.14
C SER A 58 7.07 -1.81 -1.20
N ASP A 59 7.21 -1.00 -0.15
CA ASP A 59 8.29 -0.03 0.07
C ASP A 59 9.66 -0.70 0.16
N THR A 60 9.74 -1.83 0.86
CA THR A 60 10.96 -2.61 1.04
C THR A 60 11.42 -3.20 -0.30
N ILE A 61 10.50 -3.74 -1.11
CA ILE A 61 10.82 -4.24 -2.45
C ILE A 61 11.25 -3.09 -3.36
N ALA A 62 10.56 -1.93 -3.29
CA ALA A 62 10.94 -0.75 -4.07
C ALA A 62 12.35 -0.26 -3.71
N ALA A 63 12.72 -0.27 -2.43
CA ALA A 63 14.07 0.03 -1.96
C ALA A 63 15.09 -0.94 -2.56
N TYR A 64 14.84 -2.25 -2.51
CA TYR A 64 15.74 -3.24 -3.11
C TYR A 64 15.96 -3.05 -4.62
N ILE A 65 14.92 -2.59 -5.34
CA ILE A 65 15.03 -2.25 -6.76
C ILE A 65 15.92 -1.02 -6.94
N ALA A 66 15.68 0.04 -6.18
CA ALA A 66 16.44 1.29 -6.25
C ALA A 66 17.93 1.09 -5.89
N GLU A 67 18.21 0.19 -4.95
CA GLU A 67 19.56 -0.14 -4.49
C GLU A 67 20.27 -1.18 -5.39
N GLY A 68 19.61 -1.65 -6.46
CA GLY A 68 20.19 -2.65 -7.37
C GLY A 68 20.36 -4.04 -6.77
N ARG A 69 19.72 -4.34 -5.63
CA ARG A 69 19.79 -5.65 -4.94
C ARG A 69 18.74 -6.64 -5.44
N PHE A 70 17.69 -6.15 -6.11
CA PHE A 70 16.60 -6.95 -6.64
C PHE A 70 16.99 -7.66 -7.95
N ILE A 71 16.68 -8.96 -8.04
CA ILE A 71 16.88 -9.80 -9.20
C ILE A 71 15.51 -10.24 -9.70
N PRO A 72 15.00 -9.70 -10.83
CA PRO A 72 13.67 -10.02 -11.33
C PRO A 72 13.55 -11.48 -11.76
N ILE A 73 12.42 -12.11 -11.41
CA ILE A 73 11.99 -13.41 -11.99
C ILE A 73 10.97 -13.20 -13.11
N MET A 74 10.17 -12.13 -13.00
CA MET A 74 9.25 -11.65 -14.03
C MET A 74 9.69 -10.27 -14.53
N PRO A 75 9.16 -9.75 -15.66
CA PRO A 75 9.56 -8.46 -16.19
C PRO A 75 9.52 -7.36 -15.12
N ILE A 76 10.58 -6.56 -15.03
CA ILE A 76 10.72 -5.56 -13.96
C ILE A 76 9.60 -4.52 -13.98
N ASP A 77 9.08 -4.19 -15.16
CA ASP A 77 7.96 -3.25 -15.30
C ASP A 77 6.66 -3.84 -14.76
N THR A 78 6.45 -5.15 -14.90
CA THR A 78 5.33 -5.86 -14.25
C THR A 78 5.46 -5.78 -12.73
N VAL A 79 6.65 -6.00 -12.17
CA VAL A 79 6.90 -5.87 -10.73
C VAL A 79 6.61 -4.44 -10.26
N LYS A 80 7.16 -3.44 -10.95
CA LYS A 80 6.92 -2.01 -10.61
C LYS A 80 5.43 -1.68 -10.65
N LYS A 81 4.70 -2.18 -11.66
CA LYS A 81 3.25 -1.96 -11.74
C LYS A 81 2.48 -2.64 -10.61
N ILE A 82 2.89 -3.84 -10.19
CA ILE A 82 2.33 -4.49 -8.98
C ILE A 82 2.56 -3.60 -7.76
N LEU A 83 3.76 -3.05 -7.56
CA LEU A 83 4.08 -2.20 -6.40
C LEU A 83 3.28 -0.88 -6.41
N GLU A 84 3.13 -0.25 -7.56
CA GLU A 84 2.28 0.95 -7.74
C GLU A 84 0.82 0.67 -7.37
N ILE A 85 0.27 -0.44 -7.87
CA ILE A 85 -1.09 -0.87 -7.55
C ILE A 85 -1.22 -1.24 -6.07
N TRP A 86 -0.21 -1.90 -5.50
CA TRP A 86 -0.19 -2.23 -4.09
C TRP A 86 -0.27 -0.97 -3.23
N ASP A 87 0.63 -0.02 -3.44
CA ASP A 87 0.67 1.22 -2.69
C ASP A 87 -0.66 1.99 -2.77
N ARG A 88 -1.22 2.10 -3.98
CA ARG A 88 -2.43 2.89 -4.18
C ARG A 88 -3.71 2.16 -3.79
N TRP A 89 -3.84 0.87 -4.06
CA TRP A 89 -5.14 0.16 -4.08
C TRP A 89 -5.25 -1.00 -3.10
N HIS A 90 -4.17 -1.40 -2.42
CA HIS A 90 -4.27 -2.40 -1.37
C HIS A 90 -5.24 -1.96 -0.27
N LEU A 91 -6.17 -2.85 0.07
CA LEU A 91 -7.24 -2.61 1.03
C LEU A 91 -8.05 -1.35 0.68
N ASN A 92 -8.48 -1.24 -0.58
CA ASN A 92 -9.33 -0.14 -1.08
C ASN A 92 -10.68 0.00 -0.35
N ALA A 93 -11.07 -0.96 0.49
CA ALA A 93 -12.21 -0.85 1.41
C ALA A 93 -11.90 -0.15 2.75
N LEU A 94 -10.63 0.17 3.03
CA LEU A 94 -10.16 0.76 4.28
C LEU A 94 -9.68 2.21 4.10
N ARG A 95 -10.42 3.03 3.36
CA ARG A 95 -10.09 4.46 3.23
C ARG A 95 -10.61 5.26 4.41
N ALA A 96 -9.73 6.00 5.09
CA ALA A 96 -10.10 6.83 6.22
C ALA A 96 -10.86 8.11 5.80
N GLY A 97 -10.51 8.69 4.65
CA GLY A 97 -11.10 9.92 4.11
C GLY A 97 -12.05 9.67 2.94
N CYS A 98 -13.02 10.55 2.73
CA CYS A 98 -13.91 10.53 1.55
C CYS A 98 -13.16 10.94 0.27
N GLU A 99 -13.79 10.81 -0.89
CA GLU A 99 -13.16 11.15 -2.19
C GLU A 99 -12.64 12.60 -2.24
N HIS A 100 -13.39 13.57 -1.71
CA HIS A 100 -12.97 14.98 -1.65
C HIS A 100 -11.73 15.18 -0.77
N GLN A 101 -11.66 14.49 0.38
CA GLN A 101 -10.51 14.59 1.30
C GLN A 101 -9.26 13.94 0.70
N ARG A 102 -9.42 12.84 -0.05
CA ARG A 102 -8.32 12.19 -0.79
C ARG A 102 -7.85 13.05 -1.97
N ALA A 103 -8.77 13.70 -2.68
CA ALA A 103 -8.43 14.63 -3.76
C ALA A 103 -7.63 15.84 -3.25
N GLU A 104 -7.87 16.25 -2.00
CA GLU A 104 -7.13 17.30 -1.28
C GLU A 104 -5.88 16.75 -0.55
N HIS A 105 -5.55 15.47 -0.71
CA HIS A 105 -4.40 14.80 -0.09
C HIS A 105 -4.28 15.02 1.42
N TRP A 106 -5.40 14.94 2.15
CA TRP A 106 -5.39 15.18 3.60
C TRP A 106 -4.37 14.31 4.34
N GLU A 107 -4.18 13.06 3.91
CA GLU A 107 -3.20 12.12 4.46
C GLU A 107 -1.75 12.59 4.36
N ALA A 108 -1.44 13.51 3.43
CA ALA A 108 -0.09 14.03 3.20
C ALA A 108 0.14 15.41 3.84
N ILE A 109 -0.89 16.01 4.47
CA ILE A 109 -0.76 17.34 5.07
C ILE A 109 0.06 17.26 6.37
N LYS A 110 1.09 18.11 6.44
CA LYS A 110 1.95 18.25 7.62
C LYS A 110 1.41 19.29 8.60
N LEU A 111 1.67 19.08 9.89
CA LEU A 111 1.48 20.10 10.92
C LEU A 111 2.57 21.17 10.80
N ASP A 112 3.82 20.73 10.62
CA ASP A 112 5.01 21.55 10.50
C ASP A 112 5.73 21.21 9.19
N ASP A 113 5.75 22.18 8.26
CA ASP A 113 6.28 22.02 6.91
C ASP A 113 7.81 21.83 6.91
N SER A 114 8.50 22.27 7.97
CA SER A 114 9.95 22.12 8.13
C SER A 114 10.38 20.69 8.48
N LYS A 115 9.43 19.85 8.91
CA LYS A 115 9.70 18.48 9.38
C LYS A 115 9.30 17.43 8.33
N PRO A 116 9.91 16.23 8.37
CA PRO A 116 9.46 15.12 7.55
C PRO A 116 8.01 14.72 7.89
N LEU A 117 7.33 14.05 6.95
CA LEU A 117 6.01 13.48 7.21
C LEU A 117 6.20 12.23 8.09
N THR A 118 5.87 12.34 9.36
CA THR A 118 5.89 11.25 10.34
C THR A 118 4.54 11.20 11.04
N MET A 119 4.26 10.11 11.76
CA MET A 119 3.00 9.97 12.51
C MET A 119 2.71 11.18 13.43
N ASP A 120 3.73 11.75 14.08
CA ASP A 120 3.59 12.92 14.94
C ASP A 120 3.40 14.24 14.18
N ASN A 121 3.80 14.30 12.91
CA ASN A 121 3.73 15.50 12.07
C ASN A 121 2.62 15.44 11.01
N MET A 122 1.84 14.37 10.94
CA MET A 122 0.70 14.24 10.02
C MET A 122 -0.56 14.87 10.62
N ALA A 123 -1.18 15.78 9.89
CA ALA A 123 -2.36 16.52 10.34
C ALA A 123 -3.58 15.61 10.62
N VAL A 124 -3.68 14.50 9.92
CA VAL A 124 -4.76 13.50 10.07
C VAL A 124 -4.75 12.74 11.39
N TRP A 125 -3.69 12.84 12.20
CA TRP A 125 -3.60 12.24 13.54
C TRP A 125 -3.89 13.22 14.68
N LYS A 126 -4.11 14.51 14.38
CA LYS A 126 -4.46 15.52 15.39
C LYS A 126 -5.86 16.07 15.15
N ARG A 127 -6.60 16.27 16.22
CA ARG A 127 -7.88 16.96 16.17
C ARG A 127 -7.67 18.46 16.01
N PRO A 128 -8.61 19.19 15.38
CA PRO A 128 -8.55 20.66 15.31
C PRO A 128 -8.38 21.35 16.68
N GLY A 129 -8.88 20.75 17.77
CA GLY A 129 -8.71 21.27 19.13
C GLY A 129 -7.33 21.05 19.74
N GLU A 130 -6.54 20.11 19.22
CA GLU A 130 -5.16 19.83 19.67
C GLU A 130 -4.14 20.63 18.86
N ASN A 131 -4.42 20.85 17.58
CA ASN A 131 -3.62 21.67 16.68
C ASN A 131 -4.52 22.36 15.65
N PRO A 132 -4.32 23.65 15.34
CA PRO A 132 -5.13 24.38 14.35
C PRO A 132 -5.16 23.74 12.95
N LYS A 133 -4.08 23.06 12.55
CA LYS A 133 -4.00 22.32 11.28
C LYS A 133 -4.57 20.90 11.38
N GLY A 134 -5.00 20.43 12.55
CA GLY A 134 -5.51 19.08 12.77
C GLY A 134 -6.73 18.75 11.89
N LEU A 135 -6.75 17.55 11.33
CA LEU A 135 -7.78 17.07 10.39
C LEU A 135 -8.56 15.87 10.92
N LEU A 136 -8.11 15.24 12.01
CA LEU A 136 -8.80 14.09 12.59
C LEU A 136 -10.22 14.51 13.02
N THR A 137 -11.24 13.75 12.60
CA THR A 137 -12.67 14.05 12.80
C THR A 137 -13.17 15.37 12.20
N LYS A 138 -12.33 16.10 11.45
CA LYS A 138 -12.76 17.32 10.75
C LYS A 138 -13.76 16.94 9.64
N PRO A 139 -14.92 17.62 9.55
CA PRO A 139 -15.88 17.36 8.49
C PRO A 139 -15.33 17.82 7.14
N CYS A 140 -15.57 17.02 6.11
CA CYS A 140 -15.37 17.42 4.72
C CYS A 140 -16.27 18.63 4.40
N PRO A 141 -15.75 19.70 3.78
CA PRO A 141 -16.56 20.87 3.44
C PRO A 141 -17.62 20.58 2.37
N VAL A 142 -17.46 19.51 1.59
CA VAL A 142 -18.36 19.15 0.49
C VAL A 142 -19.47 18.20 0.97
N CYS A 143 -19.10 17.05 1.56
CA CYS A 143 -20.07 16.01 1.94
C CYS A 143 -20.30 15.86 3.44
N GLY A 144 -19.62 16.65 4.29
CA GLY A 144 -19.76 16.59 5.75
C GLY A 144 -19.11 15.38 6.42
N TYR A 145 -18.60 14.40 5.67
CA TYR A 145 -17.96 13.21 6.22
C TYR A 145 -16.77 13.58 7.11
N LYS A 146 -16.73 13.03 8.33
CA LYS A 146 -15.68 13.31 9.30
C LYS A 146 -14.51 12.35 9.09
N TYR A 147 -13.33 12.90 8.82
CA TYR A 147 -12.15 12.09 8.50
C TYR A 147 -11.85 11.05 9.60
N GLY A 148 -11.62 9.80 9.19
CA GLY A 148 -11.24 8.70 10.09
C GLY A 148 -12.35 8.18 11.00
N THR A 149 -13.62 8.53 10.73
CA THR A 149 -14.76 8.02 11.54
C THR A 149 -15.30 6.67 11.07
N SER A 150 -15.03 6.28 9.82
CA SER A 150 -15.33 4.94 9.30
C SER A 150 -14.35 4.55 8.19
N TRP A 151 -14.33 3.26 7.86
CA TRP A 151 -13.66 2.77 6.65
C TRP A 151 -14.58 2.94 5.44
N LEU A 152 -14.08 3.61 4.40
CA LEU A 152 -14.81 3.86 3.17
C LEU A 152 -14.27 3.00 2.03
N TYR A 153 -15.20 2.50 1.23
CA TYR A 153 -14.88 1.80 -0.01
C TYR A 153 -14.55 2.78 -1.13
N GLU A 154 -13.46 2.49 -1.83
CA GLU A 154 -13.08 3.14 -3.07
C GLU A 154 -13.06 2.10 -4.20
N PRO A 155 -13.83 2.28 -5.28
CA PRO A 155 -13.88 1.30 -6.37
C PRO A 155 -12.52 1.19 -7.07
N LEU A 156 -12.13 -0.05 -7.40
CA LEU A 156 -10.96 -0.30 -8.22
C LEU A 156 -11.23 0.12 -9.67
N PRO A 157 -10.30 0.83 -10.32
CA PRO A 157 -10.37 1.08 -11.76
C PRO A 157 -10.34 -0.23 -12.55
N GLU A 158 -11.00 -0.25 -13.71
CA GLU A 158 -11.07 -1.44 -14.56
C GLU A 158 -9.70 -1.85 -15.11
N GLU A 159 -8.79 -0.89 -15.35
CA GLU A 159 -7.43 -1.21 -15.77
C GLU A 159 -6.65 -1.95 -14.67
N VAL A 160 -6.91 -1.64 -13.40
CA VAL A 160 -6.27 -2.33 -12.26
C VAL A 160 -6.79 -3.76 -12.18
N ILE A 161 -8.11 -3.95 -12.29
CA ILE A 161 -8.73 -5.28 -12.29
C ILE A 161 -8.20 -6.14 -13.44
N SER A 162 -8.19 -5.58 -14.65
CA SER A 162 -7.70 -6.25 -15.86
C SER A 162 -6.24 -6.66 -15.74
N PHE A 163 -5.39 -5.75 -15.23
CA PHE A 163 -3.98 -6.04 -14.99
C PHE A 163 -3.80 -7.20 -14.01
N ILE A 164 -4.45 -7.16 -12.84
CA ILE A 164 -4.34 -8.21 -11.81
C ILE A 164 -4.86 -9.55 -12.34
N ASN A 165 -5.92 -9.53 -13.15
CA ASN A 165 -6.45 -10.73 -13.80
C ASN A 165 -5.49 -11.32 -14.85
N SER A 166 -4.60 -10.52 -15.44
CA SER A 166 -3.60 -10.97 -16.41
C SER A 166 -2.30 -11.55 -15.81
N LEU A 167 -2.02 -11.29 -14.52
CA LEU A 167 -0.82 -11.77 -13.81
C LEU A 167 -0.72 -13.30 -13.69
#